data_AF-A0A4R3TIS3-F1
#
_entry.id   AF-A0A4R3TIS3-F1
#
_cell.length_a   1.000
_cell.length_b   1.000
_cell.length_c   1.000
_cell.angle_alpha   90.00
_cell.angle_beta   90.00
_cell.angle_gamma   90.00
#
_symmetry.space_group_name_H-M   'P 1'
#
loop_
_entity.id
_entity.type
_entity.pdbx_description
1 polymer ?
#
loop_
_entity_poly.entity_id
_entity_poly.type
_entity_poly.pdbx_seq_one_letter_code
_entity_poly.pdbx_strand_id
1 'polypeptide(L)'
;MNWTFVAPVAMLAGSNIFMNTAWYLHLKMPGKALWVAVAMSWGIAFFEYCLAVPANRIGSQVYSLGQLKVLQEAMSLMAFVLVAWALFGQKPGLNEIVGFALVGAGAWFIFKGPFG
;
A
#
# COMPACT_ATOMS: atom_id res chain seq x y z
N MET A 1 4.61 -9.17 -22.37
CA MET A 1 4.79 -9.18 -20.90
C MET A 1 3.69 -10.05 -20.32
N ASN A 2 4.02 -11.05 -19.48
CA ASN A 2 3.00 -11.93 -18.91
C ASN A 2 2.15 -11.14 -17.89
N TRP A 3 0.82 -11.25 -17.98
CA TRP A 3 -0.14 -10.57 -17.10
C TRP A 3 0.13 -10.83 -15.61
N THR A 4 0.69 -12.00 -15.28
CA THR A 4 1.05 -12.37 -13.91
C THR A 4 2.07 -11.45 -13.24
N PHE A 5 2.89 -10.71 -14.00
CA PHE A 5 3.79 -9.68 -13.45
C PHE A 5 3.10 -8.34 -13.23
N VAL A 6 2.15 -7.98 -14.10
CA VAL A 6 1.56 -6.63 -14.12
C VAL A 6 0.33 -6.55 -13.23
N ALA A 7 -0.50 -7.59 -13.23
CA ALA A 7 -1.74 -7.63 -12.46
C ALA A 7 -1.51 -7.38 -10.97
N PRO A 8 -0.53 -8.04 -10.30
CA PRO A 8 -0.30 -7.82 -8.88
C PRO A 8 0.03 -6.36 -8.60
N VAL A 9 0.92 -5.74 -9.39
CA VAL A 9 1.30 -4.32 -9.20
C VAL A 9 0.09 -3.41 -9.28
N ALA A 10 -0.72 -3.53 -10.34
CA ALA A 10 -1.89 -2.69 -10.55
C ALA A 10 -2.96 -2.89 -9.45
N MET A 11 -3.20 -4.13 -9.07
CA MET A 11 -4.18 -4.47 -8.03
C MET A 11 -3.71 -4.00 -6.65
N LEU A 12 -2.43 -4.20 -6.30
CA LEU A 12 -1.87 -3.70 -5.04
C LEU A 12 -1.85 -2.17 -5.00
N ALA A 13 -1.61 -1.48 -6.12
CA ALA A 13 -1.73 -0.03 -6.18
C ALA A 13 -3.15 0.43 -5.83
N GLY A 14 -4.17 -0.17 -6.44
CA GLY A 14 -5.58 0.10 -6.11
C GLY A 14 -5.92 -0.26 -4.65
N SER A 15 -5.46 -1.42 -4.18
CA SER A 15 -5.63 -1.90 -2.81
C SER A 15 -5.12 -0.88 -1.80
N ASN A 16 -3.89 -0.40 -1.98
CA ASN A 16 -3.27 0.50 -1.02
C ASN A 16 -3.94 1.88 -0.93
N ILE A 17 -4.70 2.31 -1.95
CA ILE A 17 -5.55 3.50 -1.85
C ILE A 17 -6.68 3.25 -0.83
N PHE A 18 -7.38 2.10 -0.94
CA PHE A 18 -8.38 1.70 0.05
C PHE A 18 -7.77 1.54 1.44
N MET A 19 -6.60 0.90 1.55
CA MET A 19 -5.94 0.69 2.85
C MET A 19 -5.59 2.02 3.54
N ASN A 20 -4.92 2.93 2.83
CA ASN A 20 -4.57 4.24 3.38
C ASN A 20 -5.82 5.07 3.71
N THR A 21 -6.88 4.97 2.90
CA THR A 21 -8.16 5.61 3.22
C THR A 21 -8.77 5.03 4.49
N ALA A 22 -8.77 3.70 4.65
CA ALA A 22 -9.27 3.05 5.86
C ALA A 22 -8.51 3.48 7.12
N TRP A 23 -7.18 3.66 7.02
CA TRP A 23 -6.35 4.10 8.14
C TRP A 23 -6.52 5.56 8.53
N TYR A 24 -6.72 6.47 7.56
CA TYR A 24 -6.60 7.90 7.85
C TYR A 24 -7.90 8.70 7.69
N LEU A 25 -8.89 8.22 6.91
CA LEU A 25 -10.12 8.98 6.66
C LEU A 25 -10.88 9.34 7.94
N HIS A 26 -10.89 8.45 8.93
CA HIS A 26 -11.59 8.70 10.19
C HIS A 26 -10.99 9.88 11.00
N LEU A 27 -9.72 10.26 10.75
CA LEU A 27 -9.10 11.43 11.38
C LEU A 27 -9.74 12.75 10.94
N LYS A 28 -10.44 12.76 9.80
CA LYS A 28 -11.27 13.90 9.35
C LYS A 28 -12.60 13.99 10.09
N MET A 29 -12.93 13.00 10.92
CA MET A 29 -14.18 12.90 11.67
C MET A 29 -13.93 12.65 13.17
N PRO A 30 -13.16 13.52 13.87
CA PRO A 30 -12.71 13.27 15.24
C PRO A 30 -13.85 13.19 16.27
N GLY A 31 -15.02 13.75 15.97
CA GLY A 31 -16.20 13.70 16.85
C GLY A 31 -17.02 12.40 16.75
N LYS A 32 -16.66 11.45 15.88
CA LYS A 32 -17.36 10.16 15.78
C LYS A 32 -16.89 9.21 16.88
N ALA A 33 -17.82 8.42 17.42
CA ALA A 33 -17.48 7.38 18.38
C ALA A 33 -16.48 6.38 17.80
N LEU A 34 -15.54 5.91 18.61
CA LEU A 34 -14.44 5.05 18.16
C LEU A 34 -14.93 3.78 17.44
N TRP A 35 -15.99 3.14 17.94
CA TRP A 35 -16.55 1.94 17.31
C TRP A 35 -17.10 2.22 15.90
N VAL A 36 -17.61 3.42 15.64
CA VAL A 36 -18.07 3.83 14.30
C VAL A 36 -16.87 4.00 13.38
N ALA A 37 -15.81 4.67 13.84
CA ALA A 37 -14.57 4.82 13.08
C ALA A 37 -14.00 3.45 12.68
N VAL A 38 -13.90 2.51 13.65
CA VAL A 38 -13.43 1.15 13.41
C VAL A 38 -14.31 0.41 12.40
N ALA A 39 -15.64 0.47 12.54
CA ALA A 39 -16.57 -0.21 11.65
C ALA A 39 -16.49 0.34 10.21
N MET A 40 -16.40 1.66 10.04
CA MET A 40 -16.20 2.28 8.72
C MET A 40 -14.86 1.88 8.10
N SER A 41 -13.76 1.91 8.87
CA SER A 41 -12.44 1.49 8.41
C SER A 41 -12.45 0.03 7.97
N TRP A 42 -13.12 -0.86 8.70
CA TRP A 42 -13.30 -2.25 8.31
C TRP A 42 -14.11 -2.40 7.01
N GLY A 43 -15.17 -1.61 6.84
CA GLY A 43 -15.96 -1.60 5.61
C GLY A 43 -15.13 -1.21 4.38
N ILE A 44 -14.21 -0.25 4.53
CA ILE A 44 -13.28 0.13 3.45
C ILE A 44 -12.22 -0.96 3.22
N ALA A 45 -11.65 -1.51 4.29
CA ALA A 45 -10.67 -2.58 4.23
C ALA A 45 -11.21 -3.85 3.55
N PHE A 46 -12.51 -4.12 3.62
CA PHE A 46 -13.09 -5.24 2.88
C PHE A 46 -12.83 -5.16 1.37
N PHE A 47 -13.01 -3.99 0.76
CA PHE A 47 -12.74 -3.78 -0.68
C PHE A 47 -11.25 -3.83 -1.01
N GLU A 48 -10.39 -3.41 -0.08
CA GLU A 48 -8.94 -3.62 -0.15
C GLU A 48 -8.62 -5.11 -0.30
N TYR A 49 -9.16 -5.96 0.57
CA TYR A 49 -8.91 -7.40 0.51
C TYR A 49 -9.40 -8.05 -0.79
N CYS A 50 -10.47 -7.52 -1.40
CA CYS A 50 -10.92 -7.98 -2.73
C CYS A 50 -9.87 -7.75 -3.83
N LEU A 51 -8.92 -6.82 -3.65
CA LEU A 51 -7.80 -6.58 -4.56
C LEU A 51 -6.51 -7.23 -4.08
N ALA A 52 -6.16 -7.09 -2.80
CA ALA A 52 -4.92 -7.63 -2.24
C ALA A 52 -4.85 -9.15 -2.32
N VAL A 53 -5.95 -9.86 -2.03
CA VAL A 53 -5.93 -11.34 -2.00
C VAL A 53 -5.69 -11.92 -3.40
N PRO A 54 -6.41 -11.53 -4.47
CA PRO A 54 -6.12 -12.04 -5.80
C PRO A 54 -4.77 -11.56 -6.33
N ALA A 55 -4.35 -10.33 -6.02
CA ALA A 55 -3.04 -9.81 -6.42
C ALA A 55 -1.90 -10.70 -5.91
N ASN A 56 -1.93 -11.07 -4.63
CA ASN A 56 -0.92 -11.93 -4.02
C ASN A 56 -0.99 -13.36 -4.56
N ARG A 57 -2.18 -13.91 -4.83
CA ARG A 57 -2.34 -15.25 -5.43
C ARG A 57 -1.84 -15.34 -6.87
N ILE A 58 -2.06 -14.30 -7.66
CA ILE A 58 -1.53 -14.21 -9.03
C ILE A 58 -0.01 -14.00 -8.96
N GLY A 59 0.42 -13.06 -8.12
CA GLY A 59 1.83 -12.70 -7.99
C GLY A 59 2.71 -13.81 -7.43
N SER A 60 2.19 -14.68 -6.55
CA SER A 60 2.96 -15.80 -6.00
C SER A 60 3.41 -16.83 -7.05
N GLN A 61 2.89 -16.74 -8.28
CA GLN A 61 3.34 -17.57 -9.40
C GLN A 61 4.68 -17.10 -9.99
N VAL A 62 5.07 -15.84 -9.77
CA VAL A 62 6.24 -15.20 -10.40
C VAL A 62 7.14 -14.44 -9.42
N TYR A 63 6.60 -14.02 -8.28
CA TYR A 63 7.31 -13.32 -7.21
C TYR A 63 7.47 -14.21 -5.99
N SER A 64 8.60 -14.08 -5.30
CA SER A 64 8.78 -14.66 -3.96
C SER A 64 7.90 -13.95 -2.92
N LEU A 65 7.66 -14.58 -1.78
CA LEU A 65 6.90 -13.96 -0.69
C LEU A 65 7.53 -12.62 -0.23
N GLY A 66 8.86 -12.56 -0.18
CA GLY A 66 9.60 -11.34 0.14
C GLY A 66 9.38 -10.24 -0.90
N GLN A 67 9.44 -10.58 -2.19
CA GLN A 67 9.17 -9.65 -3.28
C GLN A 67 7.73 -9.11 -3.25
N LEU A 68 6.74 -9.97 -2.97
CA LEU A 68 5.34 -9.54 -2.81
C LEU A 68 5.17 -8.57 -1.65
N LYS A 69 5.79 -8.87 -0.50
CA LYS A 69 5.71 -7.99 0.68
C LYS A 69 6.30 -6.61 0.38
N VAL A 70 7.46 -6.57 -0.26
CA VAL A 70 8.10 -5.32 -0.65
C VAL A 70 7.29 -4.55 -1.68
N LEU A 71 6.72 -5.24 -2.65
CA LEU A 71 5.85 -4.62 -3.65
C LEU A 71 4.65 -3.95 -2.96
N GLN A 72 4.06 -4.62 -1.97
CA GLN A 72 2.99 -4.06 -1.14
C GLN A 72 3.44 -2.79 -0.39
N GLU A 73 4.62 -2.80 0.24
CA GLU A 73 5.13 -1.62 0.94
C GLU A 73 5.39 -0.45 -0.02
N ALA A 74 5.95 -0.71 -1.20
CA ALA A 74 6.16 0.31 -2.22
C ALA A 74 4.83 0.93 -2.69
N MET A 75 3.80 0.10 -2.92
CA MET A 75 2.46 0.59 -3.27
C MET A 75 1.81 1.34 -2.11
N SER A 76 2.01 0.91 -0.87
CA SER A 76 1.52 1.57 0.35
C SER A 76 2.08 2.99 0.49
N LEU A 77 3.40 3.16 0.33
CA LEU A 77 4.04 4.48 0.41
C LEU A 77 3.56 5.43 -0.69
N MET A 78 3.43 4.95 -1.92
CA MET A 78 2.90 5.76 -3.02
C MET A 78 1.44 6.16 -2.77
N ALA A 79 0.61 5.22 -2.33
CA ALA A 79 -0.77 5.51 -1.98
C ALA A 79 -0.88 6.46 -0.78
N PHE A 80 0.01 6.34 0.21
CA PHE A 80 0.07 7.25 1.35
C PHE A 80 0.29 8.69 0.88
N VAL A 81 1.25 8.94 -0.02
CA VAL A 81 1.49 10.29 -0.57
C VAL A 81 0.23 10.85 -1.24
N LEU A 82 -0.46 10.03 -2.03
CA LEU A 82 -1.69 10.43 -2.71
C LEU A 82 -2.83 10.71 -1.71
N VAL A 83 -3.03 9.85 -0.73
CA VAL A 83 -4.09 9.97 0.29
C VAL A 83 -3.81 11.13 1.25
N ALA A 84 -2.56 11.31 1.69
CA ALA A 84 -2.14 12.43 2.52
C ALA A 84 -2.41 13.76 1.81
N TRP A 85 -2.08 13.84 0.52
CA TRP A 85 -2.39 15.01 -0.29
C TRP A 85 -3.89 15.21 -0.49
N ALA A 86 -4.63 14.18 -0.89
CA ALA A 86 -6.05 14.29 -1.20
C ALA A 86 -6.92 14.57 0.04
N LEU A 87 -6.64 13.90 1.16
CA LEU A 87 -7.43 14.05 2.39
C LEU A 87 -6.95 15.25 3.22
N PHE A 88 -5.64 15.47 3.34
CA PHE A 88 -5.06 16.44 4.29
C PHE A 88 -4.38 17.65 3.63
N GLY A 89 -4.22 17.66 2.30
CA GLY A 89 -3.46 18.69 1.60
C GLY A 89 -1.95 18.66 1.90
N GLN A 90 -1.47 17.58 2.53
CA GLN A 90 -0.08 17.43 2.94
C GLN A 90 0.76 16.96 1.76
N LYS A 91 1.90 17.61 1.54
CA LYS A 91 2.89 17.21 0.54
C LYS A 91 4.10 16.62 1.27
N PRO A 92 4.74 15.58 0.71
CA PRO A 92 5.89 14.97 1.36
C PRO A 92 7.04 15.97 1.45
N GLY A 93 7.55 16.19 2.65
CA GLY A 93 8.75 16.96 2.93
C GLY A 93 10.02 16.17 2.61
N LEU A 94 11.18 16.83 2.70
CA LEU A 94 12.47 16.22 2.35
C LEU A 94 12.79 14.99 3.21
N ASN A 95 12.48 15.04 4.51
CA ASN A 95 12.72 13.90 5.41
C ASN A 95 11.89 12.67 5.03
N GLU A 96 10.63 12.88 4.62
CA GLU A 96 9.75 11.80 4.18
C GLU A 96 10.22 11.21 2.85
N ILE A 97 10.65 12.07 1.92
CA ILE A 97 11.24 11.64 0.65
C ILE A 97 12.49 10.79 0.88
N VAL A 98 13.42 11.24 1.74
CA VAL A 98 14.63 10.48 2.07
C VAL A 98 14.26 9.15 2.74
N GLY A 99 13.33 9.16 3.69
CA GLY A 99 12.84 7.94 4.34
C GLY A 99 12.26 6.95 3.33
N PHE A 100 11.38 7.39 2.44
CA PHE A 100 10.78 6.54 1.40
C PHE A 100 11.81 6.03 0.40
N ALA A 101 12.82 6.83 0.05
CA ALA A 101 13.91 6.39 -0.79
C ALA A 101 14.74 5.27 -0.14
N LEU A 102 14.99 5.34 1.16
CA LEU A 102 15.68 4.27 1.91
C LEU A 102 14.85 2.99 1.97
N VAL A 103 13.52 3.08 2.14
CA VAL A 103 12.63 1.92 2.03
C VAL A 103 12.69 1.31 0.61
N GLY A 104 12.68 2.16 -0.43
CA GLY A 104 12.86 1.73 -1.81
C GLY A 104 14.22 1.07 -2.09
N ALA A 105 15.29 1.53 -1.44
CA ALA A 105 16.59 0.85 -1.50
C ALA A 105 16.53 -0.56 -0.89
N GLY A 106 15.82 -0.72 0.23
CA GLY A 106 15.52 -2.04 0.81
C GLY A 106 14.80 -2.96 -0.17
N ALA A 107 13.88 -2.42 -0.98
CA ALA A 107 13.20 -3.17 -2.03
C ALA A 107 14.18 -3.73 -3.06
N TRP A 108 15.15 -2.92 -3.50
CA TRP A 108 16.16 -3.34 -4.47
C TRP A 108 16.98 -4.54 -3.99
N PHE A 109 17.38 -4.56 -2.71
CA PHE A 109 18.12 -5.70 -2.15
C PHE A 109 17.31 -6.99 -2.20
N ILE A 110 16.01 -6.93 -1.94
CA ILE A 110 15.12 -8.10 -1.95
C ILE A 110 14.84 -8.59 -3.37
N PHE A 111 14.72 -7.69 -4.34
CA PHE A 111 14.49 -8.08 -5.74
C PHE A 111 15.77 -8.59 -6.41
N LYS A 112 16.93 -7.99 -6.14
CA LYS A 112 18.20 -8.37 -6.77
C LYS A 112 18.89 -9.53 -6.08
N GLY A 113 18.74 -9.68 -4.76
CA GLY A 113 19.40 -10.71 -3.97
C GLY A 113 20.93 -10.76 -4.13
N PRO A 114 21.67 -9.64 -3.95
CA PRO A 114 23.10 -9.59 -4.25
C PRO A 114 24.00 -10.45 -3.35
N PHE A 115 23.45 -11.06 -2.29
CA PHE A 115 24.20 -11.81 -1.28
C PHE A 115 23.86 -13.31 -1.21
N GLY A 116 22.97 -13.81 -2.07
CA GLY A 116 22.48 -15.19 -2.03
C GLY A 116 21.32 -15.36 -1.09
#